data_AF-A0A178VYH4-F1
#
_entry.id   AF-A0A178VYH4-F1
#
_cell.length_a   1.000
_cell.length_b   1.000
_cell.length_c   1.000
_cell.angle_alpha   90.00
_cell.angle_beta   90.00
_cell.angle_gamma   90.00
#
_symmetry.space_group_name_H-M   'P 1'
#
loop_
_entity.id
_entity.type
_entity.pdbx_description
1 polymer ?
#
loop_
_entity_poly.entity_id
_entity_poly.type
_entity_poly.pdbx_seq_one_letter_code
_entity_poly.pdbx_strand_id
1 'polypeptide(L)'
;MTKTTFVLKRKLSPVYRNLLSEKGFPPRDSDIITTWDIFSKSVENFPDNKMLGWRQIVDEKVGPYLWKTYKEVYEEVLLIGSALRAGE
;
A
#
# COMPACT_ATOMS: atom_id res chain seq x y z
N MET A 1 22.00 51.50 13.35
CA MET A 1 20.57 51.22 13.05
C MET A 1 20.48 49.97 12.19
N THR A 2 20.57 48.80 12.80
CA THR A 2 20.42 47.51 12.11
C THR A 2 18.93 47.17 12.08
N LYS A 3 18.35 47.19 10.87
CA LYS A 3 16.96 46.74 10.65
C LYS A 3 16.92 45.22 10.77
N THR A 4 16.48 44.72 11.92
CA THR A 4 16.11 43.32 12.10
C THR A 4 14.82 43.07 11.32
N THR A 5 14.96 42.45 10.15
CA THR A 5 13.83 41.96 9.35
C THR A 5 13.17 40.82 10.11
N PHE A 6 12.05 41.10 10.77
CA PHE A 6 11.18 40.08 11.36
C PHE A 6 10.58 39.24 10.22
N VAL A 7 11.09 38.02 10.05
CA VAL A 7 10.44 37.01 9.20
C VAL A 7 9.15 36.60 9.92
N LEU A 8 8.01 36.96 9.32
CA LEU A 8 6.68 36.62 9.82
C LEU A 8 6.48 35.09 9.75
N LYS A 9 6.84 34.39 10.84
CA LYS A 9 6.46 32.98 11.02
C LYS A 9 4.94 32.94 11.15
N ARG A 10 4.23 32.66 10.05
CA ARG A 10 2.77 32.45 10.04
C ARG A 10 2.43 31.48 11.18
N LYS A 11 1.69 31.96 12.19
CA LYS A 11 1.03 31.10 13.19
C LYS A 11 0.05 30.23 12.42
N LEU A 12 0.48 29.01 12.11
CA LEU A 12 -0.38 27.95 11.61
C LEU A 12 -1.42 27.66 12.70
N SER A 13 -2.68 27.48 12.31
CA SER A 13 -3.69 26.86 13.17
C SER A 13 -3.18 25.50 13.67
N PRO A 14 -3.75 24.91 14.74
CA PRO A 14 -3.36 23.58 15.25
C PRO A 14 -3.84 22.45 14.32
N VAL A 15 -3.66 22.64 13.01
CA VAL A 15 -3.76 21.60 12.01
C VAL A 15 -2.52 20.75 12.17
N TYR A 16 -2.72 19.50 12.61
CA TYR A 16 -1.67 18.50 12.63
C TYR A 16 -1.00 18.45 11.26
N ARG A 17 0.33 18.68 11.24
CA ARG A 17 1.18 18.39 10.09
C ARG A 17 2.19 17.36 10.54
N ASN A 18 2.29 16.26 9.80
CA ASN A 18 3.28 15.24 10.09
C ASN A 18 4.68 15.88 9.97
N LEU A 19 5.49 15.82 11.04
CA LEU A 19 6.86 16.32 11.08
C LEU A 19 7.71 15.72 9.93
N LEU A 20 7.45 14.46 9.56
CA LEU A 20 8.12 13.79 8.45
C LEU A 20 7.76 14.38 7.08
N SER A 21 6.63 15.07 6.96
CA SER A 21 6.19 15.72 5.72
C SER A 21 6.70 17.15 5.55
N GLU A 22 7.52 17.66 6.49
CA GLU A 22 8.08 19.02 6.42
C GLU A 22 8.91 19.23 5.15
N LYS A 23 9.65 18.20 4.72
CA LYS A 23 10.47 18.21 3.49
C LYS A 23 9.72 17.69 2.25
N GLY A 24 8.40 17.47 2.37
CA GLY A 24 7.59 16.80 1.35
C GLY A 24 7.72 15.28 1.38
N PHE A 25 7.01 14.62 0.47
CA PHE A 25 7.11 13.17 0.27
C PHE A 25 8.21 12.86 -0.75
N PRO A 26 8.85 11.68 -0.66
CA PRO A 26 9.77 11.23 -1.70
C PRO A 26 9.05 11.17 -3.05
N PRO A 27 9.79 11.39 -4.17
CA PRO A 27 9.23 11.22 -5.49
C PRO A 27 8.73 9.78 -5.67
N ARG A 28 7.68 9.61 -6.49
CA ARG A 28 7.22 8.27 -6.87
C ARG A 28 8.33 7.54 -7.62
N ASP A 29 8.47 6.26 -7.32
CA ASP A 29 9.38 5.36 -8.03
C ASP A 29 9.01 5.33 -9.52
N SER A 30 10.01 5.47 -10.41
CA SER A 30 9.80 5.47 -11.86
C SER A 30 9.34 4.11 -12.39
N ASP A 31 9.69 3.04 -11.68
CA ASP A 31 9.52 1.67 -12.15
C ASP A 31 8.21 1.06 -11.62
N ILE A 32 7.38 1.87 -10.98
CA ILE A 32 6.10 1.49 -10.39
C ILE A 32 5.05 2.45 -10.92
N ILE A 33 4.42 2.05 -12.03
CA ILE A 33 3.48 2.89 -12.75
C ILE A 33 2.04 2.48 -12.42
N THR A 34 1.83 1.18 -12.24
CA THR A 34 0.51 0.59 -12.01
C THR A 34 0.42 -0.12 -10.67
N THR A 35 -0.81 -0.35 -10.20
CA THR A 35 -1.06 -1.19 -9.02
C THR A 35 -0.57 -2.63 -9.23
N TRP A 36 -0.59 -3.12 -10.46
CA TRP A 36 -0.05 -4.44 -10.82
C TRP A 36 1.46 -4.50 -10.63
N ASP A 37 2.19 -3.42 -10.93
CA ASP A 37 3.65 -3.36 -10.75
C ASP A 37 4.01 -3.44 -9.26
N ILE A 38 3.29 -2.71 -8.39
CA ILE A 38 3.46 -2.78 -6.93
C ILE A 38 3.24 -4.20 -6.45
N PHE A 39 2.15 -4.83 -6.89
CA PHE A 39 1.77 -6.17 -6.47
C PHE A 39 2.80 -7.20 -6.93
N SER A 40 3.18 -7.18 -8.21
CA SER A 40 4.16 -8.11 -8.79
C SER A 40 5.53 -7.99 -8.09
N LYS A 41 6.04 -6.77 -7.87
CA LYS A 41 7.28 -6.56 -7.11
C LYS A 41 7.17 -7.03 -5.65
N SER A 42 6.01 -6.90 -5.03
CA SER A 42 5.81 -7.40 -3.66
C SER A 42 5.90 -8.92 -3.59
N VAL A 43 5.39 -9.61 -4.62
CA VAL A 43 5.47 -11.07 -4.75
C VAL A 43 6.91 -11.52 -4.99
N GLU A 44 7.66 -10.81 -5.83
CA GLU A 44 9.08 -11.10 -6.10
C GLU A 44 9.94 -10.96 -4.84
N ASN A 45 9.74 -9.89 -4.07
CA ASN A 45 10.55 -9.62 -2.89
C ASN A 45 10.14 -10.45 -1.66
N PHE A 46 8.85 -10.76 -1.52
CA PHE A 46 8.29 -11.37 -0.30
C PHE A 46 7.23 -12.45 -0.60
N PRO A 47 7.58 -13.52 -1.33
CA PRO A 47 6.60 -14.49 -1.83
C PRO A 47 5.84 -15.23 -0.72
N ASP A 48 6.54 -15.59 0.36
CA ASP A 48 5.99 -16.41 1.45
C ASP A 48 5.32 -15.58 2.56
N ASN A 49 5.35 -14.24 2.45
CA ASN A 49 4.69 -13.38 3.43
C ASN A 49 3.17 -13.49 3.30
N LYS A 50 2.50 -13.48 4.45
CA LYS A 50 1.03 -13.49 4.54
C LYS A 50 0.47 -12.19 3.98
N MET A 51 -0.36 -12.29 2.95
CA MET A 51 -0.96 -11.15 2.25
C MET A 51 -2.44 -11.01 2.61
N LEU A 52 -3.25 -12.03 2.30
CA LEU A 52 -4.70 -11.94 2.39
C LEU A 52 -5.21 -12.79 3.56
N GLY A 53 -5.76 -12.14 4.58
CA GLY A 53 -6.39 -12.79 5.72
C GLY A 53 -7.90 -12.90 5.54
N TRP A 54 -8.46 -14.11 5.66
CA TRP A 54 -9.90 -14.37 5.67
C TRP A 54 -10.29 -14.94 7.05
N ARG A 55 -11.45 -14.54 7.60
CA ARG A 55 -12.10 -15.26 8.71
C ARG A 55 -13.31 -16.04 8.25
N GLN A 56 -13.24 -17.37 8.37
CA GLN A 56 -14.37 -18.22 8.02
C GLN A 56 -15.37 -18.21 9.16
N ILE A 57 -16.62 -17.93 8.82
CA ILE A 57 -17.74 -18.07 9.75
C ILE A 57 -18.29 -19.47 9.50
N VAL A 58 -18.19 -20.33 10.52
CA VAL A 58 -18.70 -21.71 10.49
C VAL A 58 -19.61 -21.87 11.69
N ASP A 59 -20.86 -22.30 11.45
CA ASP A 59 -21.87 -22.53 12.49
C ASP A 59 -22.05 -21.32 13.43
N GLU A 60 -22.23 -20.13 12.85
CA GLU A 60 -22.38 -18.83 13.55
C GLU A 60 -21.19 -18.42 14.43
N LYS A 61 -20.10 -19.21 14.44
CA LYS A 61 -18.88 -18.94 15.20
C LYS A 61 -17.81 -18.40 14.27
N VAL A 62 -17.12 -17.37 14.73
CA VAL A 62 -16.03 -16.76 13.97
C VAL A 62 -14.75 -17.57 14.15
N GLY A 63 -14.35 -18.28 13.10
CA GLY A 63 -13.16 -19.12 13.07
C GLY A 63 -11.84 -18.36 13.10
N PRO A 64 -10.70 -19.08 13.08
CA PRO A 64 -9.37 -18.47 13.01
C PRO A 64 -9.13 -17.75 11.68
N TYR A 65 -8.12 -16.88 11.64
CA TYR A 65 -7.67 -16.25 10.40
C TYR A 65 -6.92 -17.27 9.55
N LEU A 66 -7.44 -17.50 8.34
CA LEU A 66 -6.72 -18.17 7.26
C LEU A 66 -5.97 -17.12 6.47
N TRP A 67 -4.70 -17.39 6.16
CA TRP A 67 -3.85 -16.46 5.43
C TRP A 67 -3.42 -17.10 4.12
N LYS A 68 -3.55 -16.36 3.02
CA LYS A 68 -2.87 -16.67 1.76
C LYS A 68 -1.57 -15.90 1.66
N THR A 69 -0.55 -16.52 1.09
CA THR A 69 0.74 -15.86 0.80
C THR A 69 0.64 -14.97 -0.43
N TYR A 70 1.59 -14.05 -0.61
CA TYR A 70 1.69 -13.25 -1.83
C TYR A 70 1.78 -14.12 -3.09
N LYS A 71 2.55 -15.21 -3.02
CA LYS A 71 2.71 -16.16 -4.12
C LYS A 71 1.38 -16.83 -4.50
N GLU A 72 0.64 -17.35 -3.53
CA GLU A 72 -0.64 -18.03 -3.79
C GLU A 72 -1.66 -17.07 -4.42
N VAL A 73 -1.75 -15.84 -3.92
CA VAL A 73 -2.66 -14.84 -4.48
C VAL A 73 -2.25 -14.45 -5.90
N TYR A 74 -0.94 -14.32 -6.16
CA TYR A 74 -0.44 -13.99 -7.49
C TYR A 74 -0.80 -15.05 -8.54
N GLU A 75 -0.61 -16.32 -8.22
CA GLU A 75 -0.96 -17.44 -9.10
C GLU A 75 -2.48 -17.47 -9.38
N GLU A 76 -3.31 -17.21 -8.37
CA GLU A 76 -4.78 -17.12 -8.51
C GLU A 76 -5.20 -15.96 -9.42
N VAL A 77 -4.59 -14.79 -9.26
CA VAL A 77 -4.88 -13.63 -10.12
C VAL A 77 -4.47 -13.88 -11.57
N LEU A 78 -3.33 -14.53 -11.81
CA LEU A 78 -2.92 -14.90 -13.17
C LEU A 78 -3.90 -15.88 -13.81
N LEU A 79 -4.37 -16.89 -13.05
CA LEU A 79 -5.36 -17.85 -13.53
C LEU A 79 -6.66 -17.14 -13.91
N ILE A 80 -7.23 -16.33 -13.01
CA ILE A 80 -8.46 -15.57 -13.25
C ILE A 80 -8.29 -14.63 -14.45
N GLY A 81 -7.17 -13.90 -14.51
CA GLY A 81 -6.89 -12.98 -15.61
C GLY A 81 -6.76 -13.69 -16.95
N SER A 82 -6.18 -14.88 -16.99
CA SER A 82 -6.13 -15.70 -18.22
C SER A 82 -7.50 -16.24 -18.63
N ALA A 83 -8.31 -16.68 -17.67
CA ALA A 83 -9.66 -17.17 -17.92
C ALA A 83 -10.58 -16.08 -18.48
N LEU A 84 -10.50 -14.85 -17.94
CA LEU A 84 -11.24 -13.70 -18.46
C LEU A 84 -10.89 -13.39 -19.92
N ARG A 85 -9.60 -13.47 -20.29
CA ARG A 85 -9.16 -13.24 -21.67
C ARG A 85 -9.54 -14.35 -22.64
N ALA A 86 -9.65 -15.59 -22.17
CA ALA A 86 -9.98 -16.74 -23.02
C ALA A 86 -11.48 -16.90 -23.28
N GLY A 87 -12.33 -16.21 -22.51
CA GLY A 87 -13.78 -16.20 -22.67
C GLY A 87 -14.32 -15.12 -23.62
N GLU A 88 -13.45 -14.28 -24.17
CA GLU A 88 -13.73 -13.34 -25.27
C GLU A 88 -13.46 -14.01 -26.63
#